data_AF-F3PWV3-F1
#
_entry.id   AF-F3PWV3-F1
#
_cell.length_a   1.000
_cell.length_b   1.000
_cell.length_c   1.000
_cell.angle_alpha   90.00
_cell.angle_beta   90.00
_cell.angle_gamma   90.00
#
_symmetry.space_group_name_H-M   'P 1'
#
loop_
_entity.id
_entity.type
_entity.pdbx_description
1 polymer ?
#
loop_
_entity_poly.entity_id
_entity_poly.type
_entity_poly.pdbx_seq_one_letter_code
_entity_poly.pdbx_strand_id
1 'polypeptide(L)' 'MRSTFKVLFYTKNQSVKNGKAPVMGRITISGTQAGFSCKKEVSLTLWDVKANRAKGKSEEARTLNQELNTV' A
#
# COMPACT_ATOMS: atom_id res chain seq x y z
N MET A 1 -28.05 7.01 6.54
CA MET A 1 -26.99 5.98 6.67
C MET A 1 -25.81 6.39 5.78
N ARG A 2 -24.65 6.75 6.33
CA ARG A 2 -23.44 7.05 5.53
C ARG A 2 -22.68 5.74 5.34
N SER A 3 -22.87 5.08 4.20
CA SER A 3 -21.99 3.99 3.80
C SER A 3 -20.64 4.60 3.41
N THR A 4 -19.59 4.30 4.17
CA THR A 4 -18.25 4.81 3.87
C THR A 4 -17.44 3.72 3.20
N PHE A 5 -16.92 4.01 2.01
CA PHE A 5 -15.94 3.19 1.31
C PHE A 5 -14.57 3.87 1.43
N LYS A 6 -13.56 3.15 1.92
CA LYS A 6 -12.18 3.63 2.00
C LYS A 6 -11.22 2.52 1.61
N VAL A 7 -10.25 2.85 0.75
CA VAL A 7 -9.12 1.99 0.43
C VAL A 7 -7.85 2.63 0.98
N LEU A 8 -6.99 1.84 1.61
CA LEU A 8 -5.70 2.26 2.14
C LEU A 8 -4.64 1.23 1.76
N PHE A 9 -3.46 1.70 1.36
CA PHE A 9 -2.29 0.86 1.14
C PHE A 9 -1.30 0.99 2.30
N TYR A 10 -0.65 -0.10 2.68
CA TYR A 10 0.33 -0.10 3.77
C TYR A 10 1.34 -1.24 3.57
N THR A 11 2.51 -1.14 4.20
CA THR A 11 3.52 -2.21 4.19
C THR A 11 3.50 -2.98 5.50
N LYS A 12 3.77 -4.29 5.45
CA LYS A 12 4.02 -5.09 6.66
C LYS A 12 5.52 -5.21 6.90
N ASN A 13 6.04 -4.35 7.79
CA ASN A 13 7.48 -4.32 8.12
C ASN A 13 7.98 -5.65 8.74
N GLN A 14 7.11 -6.41 9.39
CA GLN A 14 7.44 -7.74 9.92
C GLN A 14 7.63 -8.79 8.82
N SER A 15 7.17 -8.53 7.61
CA SER A 15 7.26 -9.45 6.46
C SER A 15 8.36 -9.02 5.47
N VAL A 16 9.34 -8.24 5.92
CA VAL A 16 10.44 -7.77 5.08
C VAL A 16 11.35 -8.93 4.71
N LYS A 17 11.60 -9.10 3.41
CA LYS A 17 12.63 -10.00 2.86
C LYS A 17 13.54 -9.19 1.97
N ASN A 18 14.85 -9.35 2.12
CA ASN A 18 15.87 -8.65 1.33
C ASN A 18 15.69 -7.11 1.29
N GLY A 19 15.25 -6.51 2.40
CA GLY A 19 15.04 -5.05 2.50
C GLY A 19 13.79 -4.52 1.78
N LYS A 20 12.94 -5.41 1.24
CA LYS A 20 11.64 -5.07 0.66
C LYS A 20 10.50 -5.63 1.51
N ALA A 21 9.44 -4.85 1.66
CA ALA A 21 8.22 -5.24 2.37
C ALA A 21 7.08 -5.41 1.37
N PRO A 22 6.18 -6.40 1.57
CA PRO A 22 4.99 -6.53 0.75
C PRO A 22 4.04 -5.36 0.98
N VAL A 23 3.47 -4.85 -0.11
CA VAL A 23 2.40 -3.86 -0.10
C VAL A 23 1.06 -4.57 0.04
N MET A 24 0.31 -4.16 1.04
CA MET A 24 -1.01 -4.66 1.38
C MET A 24 -2.03 -3.56 1.16
N GLY A 25 -3.23 -3.95 0.77
CA GLY A 25 -4.39 -3.07 0.73
C GLY A 25 -5.39 -3.42 1.83
N ARG A 26 -6.13 -2.42 2.28
CA ARG A 26 -7.27 -2.57 3.19
C ARG A 26 -8.46 -1.82 2.64
N ILE A 27 -9.55 -2.54 2.42
CA ILE A 27 -10.85 -1.98 2.07
C ILE A 27 -11.67 -1.89 3.35
N THR A 28 -12.29 -0.74 3.60
CA THR A 28 -13.24 -0.54 4.70
C THR A 28 -14.60 -0.17 4.12
N ILE A 29 -15.63 -0.95 4.46
CA ILE A 29 -17.01 -0.72 4.07
C ILE A 29 -17.84 -0.65 5.35
N SER A 30 -18.38 0.52 5.67
CA SER A 30 -19.31 0.70 6.80
C SER A 30 -18.81 0.12 8.14
N GLY A 31 -17.49 0.22 8.39
CA GLY A 31 -16.84 -0.30 9.60
C GLY A 31 -16.21 -1.68 9.46
N THR A 32 -16.64 -2.48 8.48
CA THR A 32 -16.04 -3.79 8.19
C THR A 32 -14.78 -3.63 7.35
N GLN A 33 -13.69 -4.28 7.75
CA GLN A 33 -12.40 -4.21 7.06
C GLN A 33 -12.05 -5.55 6.42
N ALA A 34 -11.57 -5.51 5.17
CA ALA A 34 -11.00 -6.63 4.45
C ALA A 34 -9.59 -6.28 3.98
N GLY A 35 -8.62 -7.13 4.29
CA GLY A 35 -7.24 -6.99 3.81
C GLY A 35 -7.03 -7.78 2.52
N PHE A 36 -6.22 -7.26 1.61
CA PHE A 36 -5.79 -7.96 0.40
C PHE A 36 -4.30 -7.71 0.14
N SER A 37 -3.66 -8.63 -0.57
CA SER A 37 -2.27 -8.45 -1.01
C SER A 37 -2.25 -7.80 -2.39
N CYS A 38 -1.44 -6.75 -2.56
CA CYS A 38 -1.20 -6.16 -3.88
C CYS A 38 -0.22 -7.01 -4.72
N LYS A 39 0.37 -8.08 -4.15
CA LYS A 39 1.43 -8.91 -4.77
C LYS A 39 2.62 -8.09 -5.27
N LYS A 40 2.88 -6.95 -4.62
CA LYS A 40 4.00 -6.06 -4.89
C LYS A 40 4.83 -5.92 -3.63
N GLU A 41 6.12 -5.67 -3.80
CA GLU A 41 7.04 -5.40 -2.72
C GLU A 41 7.72 -4.05 -2.97
N VAL A 42 7.98 -3.32 -1.90
CA VAL A 42 8.62 -2.01 -1.95
C VAL A 42 9.71 -1.93 -0.90
N SER A 43 10.81 -1.26 -1.22
CA SER A 43 11.81 -0.99 -0.20
C SER A 43 11.22 -0.11 0.90
N LEU A 44 11.48 -0.43 2.17
CA LEU A 44 11.04 0.39 3.30
C LEU A 44 11.59 1.82 3.22
N THR A 45 12.76 2.00 2.62
CA THR A 45 13.37 3.32 2.42
C THR A 45 12.62 4.15 1.38
N LEU A 46 11.88 3.51 0.47
CA LEU A 46 11.07 4.13 -0.58
C LEU A 46 9.60 4.27 -0.20
N TRP A 47 9.14 3.69 0.92
CA TRP A 47 7.76 3.83 1.37
C TRP A 47 7.57 5.04 2.30
N ASP A 48 6.48 5.78 2.11
CA ASP A 48 6.03 6.82 3.03
C ASP A 48 4.79 6.33 3.79
N VAL A 49 4.99 6.03 5.08
CA VAL A 49 3.95 5.54 5.99
C VAL A 49 2.86 6.60 6.22
N LYS A 50 3.21 7.90 6.21
CA LYS A 50 2.23 8.98 6.42
C LYS A 50 1.36 9.17 5.18
N ALA A 51 1.97 9.12 4.00
CA ALA A 51 1.28 9.31 2.73
C ALA A 51 0.69 8.01 2.13
N ASN A 52 0.96 6.85 2.76
CA ASN A 52 0.53 5.51 2.34
C ASN A 52 0.85 5.20 0.87
N ARG A 53 2.05 5.61 0.43
CA ARG A 53 2.50 5.51 -0.97
C ARG A 53 4.03 5.43 -1.03
N ALA A 54 4.56 5.06 -2.19
CA ALA A 54 6.00 5.19 -2.42
C ALA A 54 6.39 6.67 -2.56
N LYS A 55 7.46 7.08 -1.89
CA LYS A 55 8.06 8.43 -1.98
C LYS A 55 9.20 8.48 -3.00
N GLY A 56 9.49 9.69 -3.44
CA GLY A 56 10.56 9.98 -4.39
C GLY A 56 10.09 10.00 -5.84
N LYS A 57 11.05 10.18 -6.75
CA LYS A 57 10.84 10.29 -8.21
C LYS A 57 11.50 9.14 -8.98
N SER A 58 11.89 8.06 -8.29
CA SER A 58 12.44 6.88 -8.95
C SER A 58 11.37 6.20 -9.80
N GLU A 59 11.77 5.58 -10.89
CA GLU A 59 10.84 4.82 -11.75
C GLU A 59 10.15 3.69 -10.98
N GLU A 60 10.82 3.06 -10.00
CA GLU A 60 10.20 2.06 -9.11
C GLU A 60 9.06 2.68 -8.28
N ALA A 61 9.27 3.85 -7.68
CA ALA A 61 8.24 4.52 -6.89
C ALA A 61 7.06 4.99 -7.77
N ARG A 62 7.35 5.50 -8.97
CA ARG A 62 6.33 5.96 -9.91
C ARG A 62 5.48 4.80 -10.44
N THR A 63 6.14 3.73 -10.87
CA THR A 63 5.48 2.50 -11.37
C THR A 63 4.60 1.89 -10.28
N LEU A 64 5.12 1.74 -9.05
CA LEU A 64 4.35 1.18 -7.95
C LEU A 64 3.12 2.04 -7.62
N ASN A 65 3.26 3.36 -7.54
CA ASN A 65 2.13 4.24 -7.27
C ASN A 65 1.08 4.21 -8.39
N GLN A 66 1.50 4.10 -9.66
CA GLN A 66 0.58 3.94 -10.78
C GLN A 66 -0.19 2.62 -10.68
N GLU A 67 0.49 1.51 -10.40
CA GLU A 67 -0.15 0.20 -10.22
C GLU A 67 -1.15 0.21 -9.05
N LEU A 68 -0.79 0.77 -7.90
CA LEU A 68 -1.70 0.86 -6.75
C LEU A 68 -2.92 1.73 -7.04
N ASN A 69 -2.82 2.72 -7.92
CA ASN A 69 -3.93 3.59 -8.30
C ASN A 69 -4.93 2.92 -9.27
N THR A 70 -4.58 1.75 -9.83
CA THR A 70 -5.51 0.96 -10.67
C THR A 70 -6.41 0.02 -9.87
N VAL A 71 -6.16 -0.13 -8.58
CA VAL A 71 -6.95 -0.92 -7.63
C VAL A 71 -8.13 -0.10 -7.10
#